data_AF-L0FAR7-F1
#
_entry.id   AF-L0FAR7-F1
#
_cell.length_a   1.000
_cell.length_b   1.000
_cell.length_c   1.000
_cell.angle_alpha   90.00
_cell.angle_beta   90.00
_cell.angle_gamma   90.00
#
_symmetry.space_group_name_H-M   'P 1'
#
loop_
_entity.id
_entity.type
_entity.pdbx_description
1 polymer ?
#
loop_
_entity_poly.entity_id
_entity_poly.type
_entity_poly.pdbx_seq_one_letter_code
_entity_poly.pdbx_strand_id
1 'polypeptide(L)'
;MPEIKQLNENLKRQAALYEELKMFAEYKQQALVNNNLHEIEAATVREEQLIMEASRLEKERLLWAEQIAREIGKAPENITLSELAERFPELTGVKTELDNVLTNLRQVNELNTQLLKQAIKVIDLTLGLMTAQPNGSTYVRPGGKENEPKSNVHFLDRSI
;
A
#
# COMPACT_ATOMS: atom_id res chain seq x y z
N MET A 1 -5.17 -37.24 -5.34
CA MET A 1 -5.12 -36.06 -6.21
C MET A 1 -3.76 -35.41 -6.04
N PRO A 2 -2.77 -35.74 -6.89
CA PRO A 2 -1.46 -35.07 -6.89
C PRO A 2 -1.56 -33.55 -7.11
N GLU A 3 -2.62 -33.07 -7.74
CA GLU A 3 -2.96 -31.67 -8.00
C GLU A 3 -3.08 -30.85 -6.72
N ILE A 4 -3.68 -31.41 -5.66
CA ILE A 4 -3.81 -30.73 -4.35
C ILE A 4 -2.43 -30.51 -3.72
N LYS A 5 -1.52 -31.48 -3.85
CA LYS A 5 -0.14 -31.33 -3.37
C LYS A 5 0.60 -30.24 -4.14
N GLN A 6 0.45 -30.17 -5.46
CA GLN A 6 1.06 -29.12 -6.28
C GLN A 6 0.49 -27.74 -5.94
N LEU A 7 -0.82 -27.64 -5.73
CA LEU A 7 -1.46 -26.40 -5.26
C LEU A 7 -0.91 -25.98 -3.90
N ASN A 8 -0.79 -26.92 -2.94
CA ASN A 8 -0.24 -26.62 -1.61
C ASN A 8 1.20 -26.07 -1.70
N GLU A 9 2.06 -26.71 -2.47
CA GLU A 9 3.45 -26.27 -2.65
C GLU A 9 3.56 -24.94 -3.41
N ASN A 10 2.62 -24.63 -4.31
CA ASN A 10 2.52 -23.32 -4.94
C ASN A 10 2.09 -22.25 -3.94
N LEU A 11 1.04 -22.51 -3.14
CA LEU A 11 0.55 -21.60 -2.09
C LEU A 11 1.61 -21.31 -1.03
N LYS A 12 2.42 -22.30 -0.63
CA LYS A 12 3.52 -22.09 0.33
C LYS A 12 4.59 -21.17 -0.23
N ARG A 13 4.90 -21.32 -1.52
CA ARG A 13 5.82 -20.41 -2.21
C ARG A 13 5.27 -18.99 -2.29
N GLN A 14 3.96 -18.84 -2.53
CA GLN A 14 3.31 -17.52 -2.46
C GLN A 14 3.38 -16.93 -1.05
N ALA A 15 3.12 -17.72 -0.01
CA ALA A 15 3.19 -17.27 1.39
C ALA A 15 4.58 -16.75 1.75
N ALA A 16 5.63 -17.52 1.42
CA ALA A 16 7.02 -17.11 1.64
C ALA A 16 7.37 -15.82 0.89
N LEU A 17 6.94 -15.69 -0.36
CA LEU A 17 7.16 -14.48 -1.15
C LEU A 17 6.45 -13.27 -0.55
N TYR A 18 5.21 -13.43 -0.08
CA TYR A 18 4.47 -12.34 0.53
C TYR A 18 5.02 -11.95 1.91
N GLU A 19 5.62 -12.88 2.66
CA GLU A 19 6.36 -12.54 3.88
C GLU A 19 7.62 -11.73 3.53
N GLU A 20 8.34 -12.09 2.46
CA GLU A 20 9.47 -11.29 1.97
C GLU A 20 9.03 -9.88 1.53
N LEU A 21 7.92 -9.79 0.79
CA LEU A 21 7.33 -8.52 0.40
C LEU A 21 6.94 -7.66 1.61
N LYS A 22 6.42 -8.29 2.68
CA LYS A 22 6.12 -7.63 3.95
C LYS A 22 7.38 -7.08 4.62
N MET A 23 8.47 -7.86 4.67
CA MET A 23 9.74 -7.39 5.23
C MET A 23 10.25 -6.15 4.48
N PHE A 24 10.17 -6.13 3.15
CA PHE A 24 10.56 -4.94 2.37
C PHE A 24 9.60 -3.76 2.56
N ALA A 25 8.30 -4.02 2.72
CA ALA A 25 7.33 -2.97 3.03
C ALA A 25 7.59 -2.33 4.42
N GLU A 26 7.97 -3.13 5.42
CA GLU A 26 8.35 -2.66 6.76
C GLU A 26 9.69 -1.89 6.71
N TYR A 27 10.66 -2.37 5.93
CA TYR A 27 11.91 -1.64 5.69
C TYR A 27 11.66 -0.29 5.01
N LYS A 28 10.80 -0.25 3.99
CA LYS A 28 10.37 1.00 3.33
C LYS A 28 9.68 1.94 4.32
N GLN A 29 8.88 1.42 5.25
CA GLN A 29 8.27 2.22 6.31
C GLN A 29 9.32 2.95 7.16
N GLN A 30 10.38 2.26 7.56
CA GLN A 30 11.48 2.86 8.33
C GLN A 30 12.22 3.93 7.50
N ALA A 31 12.50 3.64 6.23
CA ALA A 31 13.13 4.60 5.33
C ALA A 31 12.27 5.85 5.10
N LEU A 32 10.95 5.71 5.00
CA LEU A 32 9.99 6.82 4.92
C LEU A 32 10.04 7.71 6.17
N VAL A 33 10.03 7.12 7.36
CA VAL A 33 10.14 7.87 8.62
C VAL A 33 11.47 8.65 8.70
N ASN A 34 12.55 8.06 8.19
CA ASN A 34 13.88 8.67 8.17
C ASN A 34 14.11 9.62 6.98
N ASN A 35 13.14 9.80 6.07
CA ASN A 35 13.28 10.53 4.82
C ASN A 35 14.49 10.08 3.96
N ASN A 36 14.84 8.81 4.00
CA ASN A 36 15.96 8.26 3.24
C ASN A 36 15.51 7.83 1.83
N LEU A 37 15.59 8.75 0.86
CA LEU A 37 15.12 8.52 -0.51
C LEU A 37 15.81 7.32 -1.18
N HIS A 38 17.11 7.11 -0.93
CA HIS A 38 17.85 6.01 -1.53
C HIS A 38 17.35 4.64 -1.05
N GLU A 39 17.06 4.51 0.25
CA GLU A 39 16.51 3.27 0.81
C GLU A 39 15.06 3.05 0.39
N ILE A 40 14.26 4.11 0.25
CA ILE A 40 12.89 4.03 -0.29
C ILE A 40 12.93 3.47 -1.72
N GLU A 41 13.83 3.98 -2.57
CA GLU A 41 14.00 3.52 -3.95
C GLU A 41 14.47 2.06 -3.99
N ALA A 42 15.50 1.72 -3.21
CA ALA A 42 16.02 0.35 -3.15
C ALA A 42 14.95 -0.66 -2.68
N ALA A 43 14.14 -0.31 -1.68
CA ALA A 43 13.03 -1.14 -1.22
C ALA A 43 11.98 -1.31 -2.33
N THR A 44 11.62 -0.24 -3.02
CA THR A 44 10.61 -0.25 -4.08
C THR A 44 11.02 -1.17 -5.23
N VAL A 45 12.29 -1.11 -5.67
CA VAL A 45 12.81 -1.99 -6.73
C VAL A 45 12.73 -3.47 -6.32
N ARG A 46 13.01 -3.78 -5.05
CA ARG A 46 12.87 -5.15 -4.54
C ARG A 46 11.42 -5.61 -4.49
N GLU A 47 10.50 -4.75 -4.03
CA GLU A 47 9.07 -5.05 -4.04
C GLU A 47 8.54 -5.34 -5.46
N GLU A 48 8.96 -4.56 -6.46
CA GLU A 48 8.58 -4.77 -7.86
C GLU A 48 9.04 -6.15 -8.39
N GLN A 49 10.27 -6.56 -8.06
CA GLN A 49 10.78 -7.89 -8.41
C GLN A 49 9.92 -9.00 -7.82
N LEU A 50 9.60 -8.90 -6.53
CA LEU A 50 8.76 -9.87 -5.83
C LEU A 50 7.33 -9.89 -6.39
N ILE A 51 6.76 -8.75 -6.75
CA ILE A 51 5.42 -8.68 -7.37
C ILE A 51 5.39 -9.39 -8.73
N MET A 52 6.45 -9.28 -9.53
CA MET A 52 6.56 -10.03 -10.79
C MET A 52 6.59 -11.54 -10.55
N GLU A 53 7.33 -12.00 -9.55
CA GLU A 53 7.37 -13.41 -9.16
C GLU A 53 6.02 -13.90 -8.61
N ALA A 54 5.35 -13.09 -7.78
CA ALA A 54 4.00 -13.36 -7.28
C ALA A 54 3.01 -13.57 -8.42
N SER A 55 3.09 -12.71 -9.44
CA SER A 55 2.25 -12.78 -10.63
C SER A 55 2.44 -14.09 -11.41
N ARG A 56 3.66 -14.64 -11.42
CA ARG A 56 3.97 -15.94 -12.03
C ARG A 56 3.36 -17.08 -11.22
N LEU A 57 3.54 -17.07 -9.90
CA LEU A 57 2.97 -18.09 -9.01
C LEU A 57 1.44 -18.07 -9.03
N GLU A 58 0.82 -16.90 -9.16
CA GLU A 58 -0.63 -16.76 -9.25
C GLU A 58 -1.20 -17.40 -10.52
N LYS A 59 -0.52 -17.25 -11.66
CA LYS A 59 -0.90 -17.96 -12.89
C LYS A 59 -0.87 -19.47 -12.71
N GLU A 60 0.17 -20.00 -12.04
CA GLU A 60 0.25 -21.42 -11.71
C GLU A 60 -0.87 -21.85 -10.75
N ARG A 61 -1.17 -21.05 -9.72
CA ARG A 61 -2.25 -21.31 -8.76
C ARG A 61 -3.60 -21.46 -9.48
N LEU A 62 -3.89 -20.57 -10.43
CA LEU A 62 -5.12 -20.61 -11.23
C LEU A 62 -5.21 -21.87 -12.10
N LEU A 63 -4.10 -22.31 -12.70
CA LEU A 63 -4.07 -23.56 -13.47
C LEU A 63 -4.39 -24.79 -12.59
N TRP A 64 -3.81 -24.86 -11.39
CA TRP A 64 -4.12 -25.93 -10.45
C TRP A 64 -5.57 -25.87 -9.99
N ALA A 65 -6.09 -24.68 -9.67
CA ALA A 65 -7.49 -24.50 -9.29
C ALA A 65 -8.45 -24.97 -10.40
N GLU A 66 -8.15 -24.68 -11.67
CA GLU A 66 -8.95 -25.12 -12.82
C GLU A 66 -8.94 -26.64 -13.00
N GLN A 67 -7.80 -27.30 -12.76
CA GLN A 67 -7.70 -28.76 -12.82
C GLN A 67 -8.51 -29.41 -11.69
N ILE A 68 -8.34 -28.93 -10.47
CA ILE A 68 -9.08 -29.41 -9.29
C ILE A 68 -10.58 -29.20 -9.50
N ALA A 69 -10.99 -28.07 -10.10
CA ALA A 69 -12.39 -27.77 -10.40
C ALA A 69 -13.04 -28.82 -11.29
N ARG A 70 -12.34 -29.19 -12.37
CA ARG A 70 -12.78 -30.23 -13.31
C ARG A 70 -12.93 -31.57 -12.62
N GLU A 71 -11.99 -31.94 -11.74
CA GLU A 71 -12.05 -33.21 -11.01
C GLU A 71 -13.20 -33.29 -10.01
N ILE A 72 -13.53 -32.17 -9.34
CA ILE A 72 -14.63 -32.13 -8.37
C ILE A 72 -15.98 -31.78 -8.99
N GLY A 73 -16.04 -31.61 -10.32
CA GLY A 73 -17.27 -31.30 -11.06
C GLY A 73 -17.84 -29.90 -10.81
N LYS A 74 -16.99 -28.93 -10.43
CA LYS A 74 -17.39 -27.53 -10.21
C LYS A 74 -16.83 -26.62 -11.30
N ALA A 75 -17.48 -25.48 -11.51
CA ALA A 75 -16.91 -24.41 -12.33
C ALA A 75 -15.68 -23.81 -11.61
N PRO A 76 -14.56 -23.55 -12.32
CA PRO A 76 -13.34 -22.98 -11.72
C PRO A 76 -13.57 -21.66 -10.97
N GLU A 77 -14.48 -20.85 -11.48
CA GLU A 77 -14.85 -19.53 -10.93
C GLU A 77 -15.53 -19.62 -9.56
N ASN A 78 -16.09 -20.78 -9.22
CA ASN A 78 -16.87 -20.99 -8.00
C ASN A 78 -16.10 -21.75 -6.91
N ILE A 79 -14.78 -21.90 -7.06
CA ILE A 79 -13.94 -22.57 -6.07
C ILE A 79 -13.12 -21.55 -5.31
N THR A 80 -13.31 -21.54 -4.00
CA THR A 80 -12.51 -20.72 -3.09
C THR A 80 -11.47 -21.58 -2.37
N LEU A 81 -10.36 -20.97 -1.95
CA LEU A 81 -9.37 -21.64 -1.11
C LEU A 81 -9.97 -22.11 0.22
N SER A 82 -10.98 -21.41 0.73
CA SER A 82 -11.74 -21.82 1.93
C SER A 82 -12.47 -23.15 1.70
N GLU A 83 -13.21 -23.28 0.61
CA GLU A 83 -13.91 -24.54 0.27
C GLU A 83 -12.92 -25.69 0.04
N LEU A 84 -11.79 -25.40 -0.62
CA LEU A 84 -10.73 -26.40 -0.81
C LEU A 84 -10.11 -26.84 0.51
N ALA A 85 -9.88 -25.92 1.45
CA ALA A 85 -9.35 -26.25 2.77
C ALA A 85 -10.32 -27.07 3.64
N GLU A 86 -11.63 -26.84 3.50
CA GLU A 86 -12.67 -27.66 4.16
C GLU A 86 -12.66 -29.11 3.66
N ARG A 87 -12.46 -29.30 2.35
CA ARG A 87 -12.41 -30.64 1.74
C ARG A 87 -11.04 -31.31 1.86
N PHE A 88 -9.96 -30.53 1.87
CA PHE A 88 -8.57 -30.99 1.90
C PHE A 88 -7.84 -30.31 3.07
N PRO A 89 -7.84 -30.93 4.27
CA PRO A 89 -7.27 -30.34 5.48
C PRO A 89 -5.80 -29.92 5.35
N GLU A 90 -5.04 -30.56 4.45
CA GLU A 90 -3.64 -30.21 4.15
C GLU A 90 -3.43 -28.79 3.61
N LEU A 91 -4.47 -28.13 3.12
CA LEU A 91 -4.45 -26.72 2.68
C LEU A 91 -4.75 -25.73 3.82
N THR A 92 -5.23 -26.20 4.97
CA THR A 92 -5.64 -25.32 6.08
C THR A 92 -4.48 -24.53 6.67
N GLY A 93 -3.31 -25.17 6.79
CA GLY A 93 -2.10 -24.53 7.31
C GLY A 93 -1.66 -23.36 6.42
N VAL A 94 -1.46 -23.62 5.13
CA VAL A 94 -1.01 -22.59 4.18
C VAL A 94 -2.06 -21.49 3.96
N LYS A 95 -3.35 -21.82 4.02
CA LYS A 95 -4.42 -20.82 3.98
C LYS A 95 -4.28 -19.82 5.14
N THR A 96 -4.13 -20.34 6.36
CA THR A 96 -4.01 -19.51 7.57
C THR A 96 -2.76 -18.62 7.51
N GLU A 97 -1.65 -19.17 7.02
CA GLU A 97 -0.40 -18.44 6.80
C GLU A 97 -0.58 -17.29 5.80
N LEU A 98 -1.21 -17.56 4.66
CA LEU A 98 -1.52 -16.55 3.64
C LEU A 98 -2.45 -15.46 4.17
N ASP A 99 -3.53 -15.83 4.88
CA ASP A 99 -4.47 -14.87 5.45
C ASP A 99 -3.77 -13.91 6.41
N ASN A 100 -2.89 -14.43 7.28
CA ASN A 100 -2.10 -13.63 8.22
C ASN A 100 -1.12 -12.69 7.49
N VAL A 101 -0.33 -13.23 6.56
CA VAL A 101 0.66 -12.47 5.80
C VAL A 101 0.01 -11.36 4.99
N LEU A 102 -1.07 -11.66 4.26
CA LEU A 102 -1.75 -10.68 3.43
C LEU A 102 -2.41 -9.58 4.26
N THR A 103 -2.96 -9.92 5.43
CA THR A 103 -3.54 -8.92 6.35
C THR A 103 -2.46 -7.96 6.86
N ASN A 104 -1.34 -8.49 7.34
CA ASN A 104 -0.23 -7.68 7.83
C ASN A 104 0.40 -6.82 6.72
N LEU A 105 0.64 -7.40 5.54
CA LEU A 105 1.18 -6.69 4.39
C LEU A 105 0.26 -5.52 3.97
N ARG A 106 -1.06 -5.73 3.96
CA ARG A 106 -2.03 -4.66 3.68
C ARG A 106 -1.93 -3.52 4.69
N GLN A 107 -1.84 -3.85 5.96
CA GLN A 107 -1.72 -2.85 7.03
C GLN A 107 -0.44 -2.01 6.87
N VAL A 108 0.70 -2.63 6.64
CA VAL A 108 1.98 -1.93 6.43
C VAL A 108 1.93 -1.04 5.19
N ASN A 109 1.38 -1.54 4.08
CA ASN A 109 1.23 -0.73 2.86
C ASN A 109 0.28 0.46 3.02
N GLU A 110 -0.79 0.30 3.80
CA GLU A 110 -1.70 1.39 4.11
C GLU A 110 -1.00 2.48 4.94
N LEU A 111 -0.23 2.09 5.97
CA LEU A 111 0.58 3.01 6.76
C LEU A 111 1.60 3.75 5.90
N ASN A 112 2.33 3.04 5.03
CA ASN A 112 3.27 3.65 4.09
C ASN A 112 2.60 4.67 3.16
N THR A 113 1.40 4.35 2.68
CA THR A 113 0.60 5.26 1.86
C THR A 113 0.21 6.52 2.63
N GLN A 114 -0.16 6.38 3.91
CA GLN A 114 -0.49 7.53 4.76
C GLN A 114 0.74 8.41 5.01
N LEU A 115 1.91 7.82 5.31
CA LEU A 115 3.17 8.56 5.48
C LEU A 115 3.53 9.38 4.25
N LEU A 116 3.45 8.76 3.06
CA LEU A 116 3.69 9.44 1.79
C LEU A 116 2.72 10.61 1.56
N LYS A 117 1.42 10.40 1.81
CA LYS A 117 0.40 11.46 1.70
C LYS A 117 0.67 12.63 2.66
N GLN A 118 1.11 12.34 3.87
CA GLN A 118 1.47 13.38 4.85
C GLN A 118 2.70 14.17 4.39
N ALA A 119 3.73 13.50 3.85
CA ALA A 119 4.91 14.16 3.29
C ALA A 119 4.53 15.12 2.14
N ILE A 120 3.67 14.68 1.22
CA ILE A 120 3.16 15.53 0.13
C ILE A 120 2.41 16.75 0.68
N LYS A 121 1.52 16.56 1.67
CA LYS A 121 0.78 17.66 2.29
C LYS A 121 1.70 18.70 2.93
N VAL A 122 2.79 18.27 3.56
CA VAL A 122 3.80 19.19 4.11
C VAL A 122 4.49 19.97 2.99
N ILE A 123 4.87 19.30 1.90
CA ILE A 123 5.46 19.96 0.73
C ILE A 123 4.50 21.01 0.17
N ASP A 124 3.23 20.67 -0.05
CA ASP A 124 2.21 21.59 -0.56
C ASP A 124 2.03 22.82 0.35
N LEU A 125 2.02 22.62 1.68
CA LEU A 125 1.95 23.72 2.64
C LEU A 125 3.19 24.62 2.54
N THR A 126 4.39 24.03 2.48
CA THR A 126 5.63 24.81 2.39
C THR A 126 5.71 25.62 1.10
N LEU A 127 5.32 25.02 -0.04
CA LEU A 127 5.21 25.74 -1.32
C LEU A 127 4.16 26.84 -1.28
N GLY A 128 3.00 26.59 -0.66
CA GLY A 128 1.96 27.60 -0.47
C GLY A 128 2.45 28.79 0.35
N LEU A 129 3.23 28.55 1.41
CA LEU A 129 3.84 29.62 2.22
C LEU A 129 4.91 30.41 1.45
N MET A 130 5.74 29.73 0.64
CA MET A 130 6.78 30.39 -0.16
C MET A 130 6.22 31.19 -1.34
N THR A 131 5.08 30.75 -1.90
CA THR A 131 4.43 31.40 -3.04
C THR A 131 3.36 32.42 -2.62
N ALA A 132 2.95 32.42 -1.34
CA ALA A 132 2.16 33.48 -0.74
C ALA A 132 2.96 34.78 -0.72
N GLN A 133 2.85 35.55 -1.81
CA GLN A 133 3.29 36.94 -1.86
C GLN A 133 2.64 37.69 -0.67
N PRO A 134 3.39 38.52 0.07
CA PRO A 134 2.76 39.47 0.99
C PRO A 134 1.93 40.41 0.13
N ASN A 135 0.61 40.21 0.13
CA ASN A 135 -0.33 41.14 -0.47
C ASN A 135 -0.24 42.47 0.29
N GLY A 136 0.61 43.37 -0.21
CA GLY A 136 0.57 44.80 0.07
C GLY A 136 1.24 45.26 1.37
N SER A 137 2.58 45.27 1.42
CA SER A 137 3.26 46.37 2.13
C SER A 137 3.18 47.65 1.29
N THR A 138 1.96 48.15 1.07
CA THR A 138 1.77 49.47 0.50
C THR A 138 2.15 50.45 1.59
N TYR A 139 3.36 51.00 1.51
CA TYR A 139 3.74 52.15 2.31
C TYR A 139 2.76 53.28 1.96
N VAL A 140 1.72 53.47 2.77
CA VAL A 140 0.79 54.60 2.60
C VAL A 140 1.59 55.84 2.95
N ARG A 141 1.95 56.59 1.90
CA ARG A 141 2.50 57.94 1.99
C ARG A 141 1.50 58.78 2.83
N PRO A 142 1.93 59.48 3.89
CA PRO A 142 1.00 60.24 4.72
C PRO A 142 0.37 61.35 3.86
N GLY A 143 -0.92 61.21 3.55
CA GLY A 143 -1.71 62.18 2.77
C GLY A 143 -2.63 61.62 1.67
N GLY A 144 -2.69 60.30 1.44
CA GLY A 144 -3.59 59.68 0.46
C GLY A 144 -4.91 59.21 1.06
N LYS A 145 -6.05 59.67 0.51
CA LYS A 145 -7.42 59.40 0.97
C LYS A 145 -7.74 57.89 1.07
N GLU A 146 -8.39 57.52 2.18
CA GLU A 146 -8.91 56.19 2.49
C GLU A 146 -9.79 55.62 1.37
N ASN A 147 -9.47 54.40 0.95
CA ASN A 147 -10.48 53.45 0.48
C ASN A 147 -10.27 52.16 1.28
N GLU A 148 -11.34 51.73 1.95
CA GLU A 148 -11.37 50.63 2.91
C GLU A 148 -10.78 49.32 2.36
N PRO A 149 -9.94 48.60 3.13
CA PRO A 149 -9.59 47.23 2.82
C PRO A 149 -10.61 46.26 3.44
N LYS A 150 -11.21 45.41 2.60
CA LYS A 150 -11.96 44.23 3.07
C LYS A 150 -11.00 43.11 3.47
N SER A 151 -11.20 42.70 4.73
CA SER A 151 -10.91 41.40 5.36
C SER A 151 -9.47 40.88 5.41
N ASN A 152 -8.87 41.05 6.58
CA ASN A 152 -7.75 40.29 7.13
C ASN A 152 -7.98 38.77 7.05
N VAL A 153 -6.95 38.03 6.62
CA VAL A 153 -6.87 36.59 6.89
C VAL A 153 -6.09 36.40 8.19
N HIS A 154 -6.80 36.37 9.32
CA HIS A 154 -6.23 35.96 10.61
C HIS A 154 -6.17 34.43 10.66
N PHE A 155 -4.96 33.85 10.62
CA PHE A 155 -4.77 32.39 10.72
C PHE A 155 -4.76 31.88 12.18
N LEU A 156 -4.63 32.77 13.16
CA LEU A 156 -4.50 32.40 14.58
C LEU A 156 -5.83 32.36 15.35
N ASP A 157 -6.96 32.62 14.70
CA ASP A 157 -8.25 32.78 15.38
C ASP A 157 -9.25 31.67 15.04
N ARG A 158 -8.79 30.40 15.13
CA ARG A 158 -9.67 29.24 15.07
C ARG A 158 -9.63 28.52 16.41
N SER A 159 -10.72 28.64 17.17
CA SER A 159 -10.95 27.89 18.40
C SER A 159 -11.08 26.39 18.10
N ILE A 160 -10.70 25.59 19.10
CA ILE A 160 -10.67 24.12 19.17
C ILE A 160 -11.98 23.48 18.70
#